data_AF-A0A9R1MZB8-F1
#
_entry.id   AF-A0A9R1MZB8-F1
#
_cell.length_a   1.000
_cell.length_b   1.000
_cell.length_c   1.000
_cell.angle_alpha   90.00
_cell.angle_beta   90.00
_cell.angle_gamma   90.00
#
_symmetry.space_group_name_H-M   'P 1'
#
loop_
_entity.id
_entity.type
_entity.pdbx_description
1 polymer ?
#
loop_
_entity_poly.entity_id
_entity_poly.type
_entity_poly.pdbx_seq_one_letter_code
_entity_poly.pdbx_strand_id
1 'polypeptide(L)'
;MLPRSPASLHLRSLRWPRGFSSSSVPAAAAKEGADGKIVASVVFERLPVVIPKIHPVVYAFQEFSFRWRQQYRRQYPDDVLGKADARGKGDYQIDYVPAPRITEADKANDRKSLQRALDNKIYLLLYGKTFGAPDGKPVWHFPEKVYENEDSLRLCAESALKSVLGGLDNTYFVGNAPMAHMVTEQKEDSSVSPFKRFFFKSQVIGTTHLDIRRCEDHAWVTKAELLEYFPEHKDLLNKMIIHVR
;
A
#
# COMPACT_ATOMS: atom_id res chain seq x y z
N MET A 1 13.18 -63.67 -39.43
CA MET A 1 13.82 -62.38 -39.79
C MET A 1 12.94 -61.68 -40.80
N LEU A 2 12.31 -60.57 -40.41
CA LEU A 2 11.61 -59.62 -41.27
C LEU A 2 11.94 -58.21 -40.75
N PRO A 3 12.38 -57.25 -41.58
CA PRO A 3 12.87 -55.96 -41.09
C PRO A 3 11.70 -55.01 -40.79
N ARG A 4 11.80 -54.29 -39.66
CA ARG A 4 10.88 -53.20 -39.29
C ARG A 4 11.29 -51.92 -40.03
N SER A 5 10.32 -51.31 -40.72
CA SER A 5 10.42 -49.98 -41.34
C SER A 5 10.39 -48.87 -40.26
N PRO A 6 11.18 -47.79 -40.38
CA PRO A 6 11.11 -46.67 -39.43
C PRO A 6 9.97 -45.71 -39.80
N ALA A 7 9.09 -45.45 -38.84
CA ALA A 7 8.04 -44.45 -38.95
C ALA A 7 8.62 -43.02 -38.84
N SER A 8 8.35 -42.20 -39.85
CA SER A 8 8.75 -40.79 -39.92
C SER A 8 7.92 -39.94 -38.96
N LEU A 9 8.55 -39.32 -37.97
CA LEU A 9 7.91 -38.34 -37.09
C LEU A 9 7.83 -36.98 -37.79
N HIS A 10 6.64 -36.60 -38.27
CA HIS A 10 6.36 -35.23 -38.72
C HIS A 10 6.10 -34.31 -37.52
N LEU A 11 7.13 -33.61 -37.08
CA LEU A 11 7.01 -32.43 -36.23
C LEU A 11 6.35 -31.29 -37.02
N ARG A 12 5.02 -31.15 -36.89
CA ARG A 12 4.32 -29.92 -37.29
C ARG A 12 4.73 -28.79 -36.34
N SER A 13 5.69 -27.97 -36.77
CA SER A 13 5.98 -26.69 -36.12
C SER A 13 4.82 -25.71 -36.39
N LEU A 14 3.97 -25.49 -35.40
CA LEU A 14 3.04 -24.36 -35.39
C LEU A 14 3.82 -23.10 -35.01
N ARG A 15 4.54 -22.52 -35.99
CA ARG A 15 5.04 -21.14 -35.88
C ARG A 15 3.88 -20.18 -36.16
N TRP A 16 3.15 -19.80 -35.13
CA TRP A 16 2.37 -18.57 -35.18
C TRP A 16 3.33 -17.38 -35.03
N PRO A 17 3.36 -16.40 -35.94
CA PRO A 17 4.03 -15.15 -35.67
C PRO A 17 3.22 -14.43 -34.58
N ARG A 18 3.80 -14.31 -33.38
CA ARG A 18 3.35 -13.31 -32.39
C ARG A 18 3.70 -11.93 -32.96
N GLY A 19 2.82 -11.41 -33.81
CA GLY A 19 2.83 -10.00 -34.19
C GLY A 19 2.50 -9.18 -32.95
N PHE A 20 3.38 -8.26 -32.59
CA PHE A 20 3.06 -7.19 -31.66
C PHE A 20 1.93 -6.37 -32.29
N SER A 21 0.70 -6.52 -31.78
CA SER A 21 -0.39 -5.62 -32.14
C SER A 21 -0.16 -4.30 -31.38
N SER A 22 0.43 -3.33 -32.06
CA SER A 22 0.33 -1.92 -31.70
C SER A 22 -1.06 -1.42 -32.10
N SER A 23 -2.10 -1.93 -31.46
CA SER A 23 -3.40 -1.26 -31.50
C SER A 23 -3.39 -0.24 -30.38
N SER A 24 -3.08 1.02 -30.71
CA SER A 24 -3.57 2.14 -29.92
C SER A 24 -5.08 2.02 -29.89
N VAL A 25 -5.62 1.50 -28.80
CA VAL A 25 -7.04 1.57 -28.52
C VAL A 25 -7.37 3.06 -28.49
N PRO A 26 -8.31 3.56 -29.31
CA PRO A 26 -8.73 4.94 -29.18
C PRO A 26 -9.27 5.11 -27.76
N ALA A 27 -8.73 6.08 -27.03
CA ALA A 27 -9.27 6.51 -25.76
C ALA A 27 -10.75 6.82 -25.99
N ALA A 28 -11.62 5.90 -25.58
CA ALA A 28 -13.05 6.13 -25.61
C ALA A 28 -13.30 7.23 -24.58
N ALA A 29 -13.50 8.46 -25.06
CA ALA A 29 -14.00 9.54 -24.23
C ALA A 29 -15.22 8.99 -23.49
N ALA A 30 -15.11 8.91 -22.16
CA ALA A 30 -16.16 8.41 -21.32
C ALA A 30 -17.34 9.37 -21.44
N LYS A 31 -18.33 9.00 -22.28
CA LYS A 31 -19.64 9.63 -22.25
C LYS A 31 -20.17 9.45 -20.83
N GLU A 32 -20.71 10.52 -20.24
CA GLU A 32 -21.52 10.46 -19.02
C GLU A 32 -22.52 9.31 -19.16
N GLY A 33 -22.22 8.19 -18.51
CA GLY A 33 -23.19 7.13 -18.33
C GLY A 33 -24.29 7.66 -17.43
N ALA A 34 -25.51 7.14 -17.56
CA ALA A 34 -26.67 7.51 -16.74
C ALA A 34 -26.50 7.27 -15.21
N ASP A 35 -25.30 6.86 -14.77
CA ASP A 35 -24.94 6.30 -13.47
C ASP A 35 -24.21 7.28 -12.52
N GLY A 36 -24.14 8.56 -12.87
CA GLY A 36 -23.46 9.60 -12.07
C GLY A 36 -21.96 9.71 -12.33
N LYS A 37 -21.31 10.73 -11.72
CA LYS A 37 -19.88 10.98 -11.95
C LYS A 37 -19.00 9.93 -11.27
N ILE A 38 -17.84 9.64 -11.84
CA ILE A 38 -16.88 8.69 -11.27
C ILE A 38 -15.71 9.48 -10.66
N VAL A 39 -15.30 9.09 -9.45
CA VAL A 39 -14.16 9.70 -8.74
C VAL A 39 -13.15 8.61 -8.41
N ALA A 40 -11.89 8.80 -8.81
CA ALA A 40 -10.79 7.96 -8.42
C ALA A 40 -10.13 8.54 -7.16
N SER A 41 -10.05 7.74 -6.10
CA SER A 41 -9.49 8.13 -4.79
C SER A 41 -8.34 7.21 -4.42
N VAL A 42 -7.26 7.75 -3.85
CA VAL A 42 -6.03 7.00 -3.56
C VAL A 42 -5.81 6.88 -2.07
N VAL A 43 -5.83 5.64 -1.58
CA VAL A 43 -5.39 5.28 -0.25
C VAL A 43 -3.87 5.11 -0.30
N PHE A 44 -3.16 6.19 0.02
CA PHE A 44 -1.70 6.21 0.03
C PHE A 44 -1.19 5.85 1.43
N GLU A 45 -0.51 4.71 1.53
CA GLU A 45 -0.06 4.14 2.81
C GLU A 45 1.47 4.02 2.90
N ARG A 46 2.01 4.23 4.10
CA ARG A 46 3.38 3.87 4.44
C ARG A 46 3.35 2.60 5.29
N LEU A 47 4.04 1.55 4.84
CA LEU A 47 4.09 0.25 5.51
C LEU A 47 4.88 0.30 6.82
N PRO A 48 4.62 -0.60 7.79
CA PRO A 48 5.42 -0.63 9.01
C PRO A 48 6.89 -0.92 8.66
N VAL A 49 7.79 -0.11 9.21
CA VAL A 49 9.24 -0.23 9.05
C VAL A 49 9.80 -1.23 10.06
N VAL A 50 9.19 -1.32 11.24
CA VAL A 50 9.56 -2.29 12.29
C VAL A 50 8.42 -3.25 12.57
N ILE A 51 8.75 -4.49 12.93
CA ILE A 51 7.77 -5.52 13.28
C ILE A 51 6.98 -5.06 14.52
N PRO A 52 5.63 -5.11 14.54
CA PRO A 52 4.82 -4.74 15.69
C PRO A 52 5.22 -5.46 16.98
N LYS A 53 4.92 -4.85 18.13
CA LYS A 53 5.18 -5.49 19.43
C LYS A 53 4.28 -6.70 19.61
N ILE A 54 4.90 -7.84 19.89
CA ILE A 54 4.21 -9.10 20.15
C ILE A 54 3.50 -9.00 21.51
N HIS A 55 2.31 -9.60 21.62
CA HIS A 55 1.57 -9.68 22.87
C HIS A 55 2.38 -10.43 23.95
N PRO A 56 2.40 -9.98 25.23
CA PRO A 56 3.25 -10.54 26.28
C PRO A 56 3.07 -12.04 26.50
N VAL A 57 1.84 -12.56 26.35
CA VAL A 57 1.57 -14.01 26.45
C VAL A 57 2.22 -14.80 25.32
N VAL A 58 2.18 -14.26 24.09
CA VAL A 58 2.81 -14.89 22.93
C VAL A 58 4.33 -14.86 23.09
N TYR A 59 4.88 -13.75 23.57
CA TYR A 59 6.30 -13.64 23.90
C TYR A 59 6.72 -14.65 24.98
N ALA A 60 5.97 -14.75 26.09
CA ALA A 60 6.25 -15.71 27.16
C ALA A 60 6.22 -17.16 26.66
N PHE A 61 5.27 -17.49 25.79
CA PHE A 61 5.21 -18.82 25.16
C PHE A 61 6.39 -19.06 24.21
N GLN A 62 6.81 -18.05 23.43
CA GLN A 62 7.97 -18.16 22.55
C GLN A 62 9.27 -18.40 23.34
N GLU A 63 9.48 -17.66 24.44
CA GLU A 63 10.61 -17.85 25.37
C GLU A 63 10.58 -19.25 26.00
N PHE A 64 9.42 -19.69 26.49
CA PHE A 64 9.24 -21.04 27.01
C PHE A 64 9.56 -22.10 25.95
N SER A 65 8.99 -21.98 24.75
CA SER A 65 9.22 -22.89 23.64
C SER A 65 10.68 -22.91 23.18
N PHE A 66 11.37 -21.77 23.22
CA PHE A 66 12.80 -21.69 22.96
C PHE A 66 13.58 -22.49 24.00
N ARG A 67 13.35 -22.26 25.30
CA ARG A 67 14.02 -22.97 26.40
C ARG A 67 13.74 -24.48 26.36
N TRP A 68 12.49 -24.86 26.15
CA TRP A 68 12.08 -26.25 25.98
C TRP A 68 12.83 -26.90 24.82
N ARG A 69 12.90 -26.23 23.66
CA ARG A 69 13.68 -26.73 22.52
C ARG A 69 15.15 -26.86 22.85
N GLN A 70 15.77 -25.97 23.62
CA GLN A 70 17.19 -26.14 24.01
C GLN A 70 17.43 -27.43 24.80
N GLN A 71 16.47 -27.84 25.63
CA GLN A 71 16.58 -29.05 26.44
C GLN A 71 16.39 -30.34 25.63
N TYR A 72 15.43 -30.36 24.70
CA TYR A 72 15.01 -31.58 24.00
C TYR A 72 15.44 -31.65 22.53
N ARG A 73 16.06 -30.60 21.98
CA ARG A 73 16.56 -30.62 20.60
C ARG A 73 17.72 -31.59 20.47
N ARG A 74 17.88 -32.13 19.27
CA ARG A 74 19.11 -32.81 18.87
C ARG A 74 20.31 -31.89 19.10
N GLN A 75 21.28 -32.36 19.88
CA GLN A 75 22.55 -31.67 20.04
C GLN A 75 23.32 -31.78 18.71
N TYR A 76 23.78 -30.64 18.20
CA TYR A 76 24.66 -30.61 17.04
C TYR A 76 26.10 -30.88 17.49
N PRO A 77 26.91 -31.59 16.68
CA PRO A 77 28.32 -31.80 17.00
C PRO A 77 29.07 -30.46 17.12
N ASP A 78 29.99 -30.38 18.08
CA ASP A 78 30.79 -29.17 18.33
C ASP A 78 31.66 -28.79 17.12
N ASP A 79 32.08 -29.75 16.30
CA ASP A 79 32.81 -29.51 15.04
C ASP A 79 32.04 -28.62 14.05
N VAL A 80 30.70 -28.57 14.17
CA VAL A 80 29.83 -27.75 13.34
C VAL A 80 29.65 -26.36 13.95
N LEU A 81 29.50 -26.27 15.28
CA LEU A 81 29.23 -25.00 15.98
C LEU A 81 30.51 -24.19 16.27
N GLY A 82 31.60 -24.85 16.70
CA GLY A 82 32.82 -24.21 17.16
C GLY A 82 33.65 -23.53 16.06
N LYS A 83 33.38 -23.79 14.78
CA LYS A 83 34.03 -23.09 13.66
C LYS A 83 33.68 -21.59 13.60
N ALA A 84 32.58 -21.18 14.24
CA ALA A 84 32.17 -19.78 14.29
C ALA A 84 33.04 -18.94 15.22
N ASP A 85 33.52 -19.51 16.33
CA ASP A 85 34.33 -18.80 17.34
C ASP A 85 35.75 -18.49 16.84
N ALA A 86 36.22 -19.21 15.83
CA ALA A 86 37.48 -18.94 15.15
C ALA A 86 37.42 -17.74 14.19
N ARG A 87 36.23 -17.21 13.88
CA ARG A 87 36.12 -15.97 13.11
C ARG A 87 36.48 -14.81 14.02
N GLY A 88 37.62 -14.16 13.74
CA GLY A 88 38.06 -12.97 14.44
C GLY A 88 36.93 -11.93 14.52
N LYS A 89 36.78 -11.31 15.70
CA LYS A 89 35.93 -10.14 15.86
C LYS A 89 36.49 -9.06 14.92
N GLY A 90 35.65 -8.54 14.01
CA GLY A 90 36.10 -7.58 13.00
C GLY A 90 36.79 -6.36 13.61
N ASP A 91 37.59 -5.66 12.81
CA ASP A 91 38.45 -4.54 13.27
C ASP A 91 37.68 -3.37 13.93
N TYR A 92 36.36 -3.31 13.75
CA TYR A 92 35.48 -2.32 14.37
C TYR A 92 35.01 -2.77 15.76
N GLN A 93 35.57 -2.14 16.79
CA GLN A 93 35.23 -2.35 18.21
C GLN A 93 34.02 -1.50 18.66
N ILE A 94 33.00 -1.39 17.81
CA ILE A 94 31.74 -0.73 18.18
C ILE A 94 30.69 -1.82 18.32
N ASP A 95 30.20 -2.02 19.55
CA ASP A 95 29.08 -2.92 19.79
C ASP A 95 27.84 -2.39 19.06
N TYR A 96 27.21 -3.26 18.28
CA TYR A 96 25.98 -2.89 17.57
C TYR A 96 24.86 -2.65 18.58
N VAL A 97 24.42 -1.40 18.68
CA VAL A 97 23.23 -1.00 19.45
C VAL A 97 22.11 -0.66 18.47
N PRO A 98 20.98 -1.39 18.47
CA PRO A 98 19.88 -1.07 17.58
C PRO A 98 19.24 0.29 17.95
N ALA A 99 18.81 1.03 16.94
CA ALA A 99 18.12 2.30 17.14
C ALA A 99 16.81 2.10 17.94
N PRO A 100 16.43 3.08 18.78
CA PRO A 100 15.18 3.01 19.53
C PRO A 100 13.99 2.98 18.59
N ARG A 101 12.96 2.21 18.98
CA ARG A 101 11.72 2.07 18.19
C ARG A 101 10.81 3.29 18.24
N ILE A 102 10.99 4.14 19.25
CA ILE A 102 10.19 5.36 19.47
C ILE A 102 11.03 6.52 18.96
N THR A 103 10.50 7.24 17.97
CA THR A 103 11.18 8.40 17.38
C THR A 103 10.83 9.69 18.12
N GLU A 104 11.50 10.79 17.79
CA GLU A 104 11.15 12.12 18.30
C GLU A 104 9.77 12.57 17.79
N ALA A 105 9.43 12.21 16.54
CA ALA A 105 8.11 12.45 15.95
C ALA A 105 6.99 11.69 16.69
N ASP A 106 7.27 10.50 17.22
CA ASP A 106 6.33 9.78 18.10
C ASP A 106 6.07 10.53 19.41
N LYS A 107 7.12 11.07 20.03
CA LYS A 107 7.01 11.83 21.29
C LYS A 107 6.26 13.15 21.12
N ALA A 108 6.52 13.84 20.00
CA ALA A 108 5.85 15.09 19.65
C ALA A 108 4.45 14.89 19.02
N ASN A 109 4.08 13.64 18.72
CA ASN A 109 2.86 13.27 17.98
C ASN A 109 2.74 14.02 16.64
N ASP A 110 3.86 14.16 15.92
CA ASP A 110 3.90 14.91 14.67
C ASP A 110 3.22 14.12 13.54
N ARG A 111 2.03 14.59 13.15
CA ARG A 111 1.22 13.99 12.09
C ARG A 111 1.71 14.37 10.69
N LYS A 112 2.67 15.27 10.52
CA LYS A 112 3.21 15.62 9.19
C LYS A 112 4.39 14.74 8.81
N SER A 113 5.10 14.19 9.79
CA SER A 113 6.25 13.33 9.57
C SER A 113 5.87 11.87 9.24
N LEU A 114 6.59 11.29 8.29
CA LEU A 114 6.56 9.85 7.99
C LEU A 114 7.30 8.99 9.02
N GLN A 115 8.15 9.61 9.84
CA GLN A 115 8.96 8.94 10.86
C GLN A 115 8.20 8.67 12.15
N ARG A 116 6.89 8.92 12.17
CA ARG A 116 5.96 8.56 13.24
C ARG A 116 5.39 7.16 13.02
N ALA A 117 5.18 6.42 14.10
CA ALA A 117 4.53 5.12 14.21
C ALA A 117 5.16 4.08 13.28
N LEU A 118 6.47 3.83 13.45
CA LEU A 118 7.24 2.91 12.60
C LEU A 118 6.71 1.48 12.62
N ASP A 119 5.99 1.07 13.66
CA ASP A 119 5.40 -0.25 13.84
C ASP A 119 4.01 -0.40 13.22
N ASN A 120 3.38 0.72 12.82
CA ASN A 120 2.02 0.75 12.30
C ASN A 120 2.00 1.21 10.85
N LYS A 121 0.93 0.87 10.11
CA LYS A 121 0.65 1.52 8.83
C LYS A 121 0.07 2.92 9.09
N ILE A 122 0.56 3.90 8.35
CA ILE A 122 -0.01 5.26 8.34
C ILE A 122 -0.56 5.56 6.94
N TYR A 123 -1.59 6.39 6.90
CA TYR A 123 -2.36 6.76 5.72
C TYR A 123 -2.28 8.27 5.52
N LEU A 124 -2.10 8.70 4.27
CA LEU A 124 -2.13 10.12 3.93
C LEU A 124 -3.57 10.62 3.83
N LEU A 125 -3.88 11.67 4.58
CA LEU A 125 -5.08 12.48 4.44
C LEU A 125 -4.70 13.91 4.06
N LEU A 126 -5.56 14.51 3.23
CA LEU A 126 -5.47 15.88 2.80
C LEU A 126 -6.64 16.67 3.36
N TYR A 127 -6.39 17.93 3.71
CA TYR A 127 -7.43 18.90 4.03
C TYR A 127 -7.62 19.84 2.83
N GLY A 128 -8.85 19.93 2.35
CA GLY A 128 -9.19 20.78 1.22
C GLY A 128 -10.59 20.53 0.66
N LYS A 129 -10.89 21.19 -0.45
CA LYS A 129 -12.19 21.11 -1.12
C LYS A 129 -12.30 19.85 -1.96
N THR A 130 -13.31 19.03 -1.67
CA THR A 130 -13.62 17.82 -2.43
C THR A 130 -14.80 18.02 -3.36
N PHE A 131 -14.94 17.11 -4.33
CA PHE A 131 -16.07 17.12 -5.26
C PHE A 131 -17.42 16.94 -4.52
N GLY A 132 -17.42 16.21 -3.40
CA GLY A 132 -18.62 15.91 -2.60
C GLY A 132 -18.78 16.74 -1.32
N ALA A 133 -18.00 17.80 -1.12
CA ALA A 133 -18.07 18.56 0.13
C ALA A 133 -19.36 19.40 0.20
N PRO A 134 -20.12 19.36 1.31
CA PRO A 134 -21.26 20.25 1.50
C PRO A 134 -20.77 21.71 1.52
N ASP A 135 -21.31 22.52 0.62
CA ASP A 135 -21.04 23.96 0.45
C ASP A 135 -19.59 24.35 0.12
N GLY A 136 -18.77 23.43 -0.38
CA GLY A 136 -17.37 23.71 -0.71
C GLY A 136 -16.49 24.00 0.51
N LYS A 137 -16.93 23.60 1.71
CA LYS A 137 -16.12 23.66 2.94
C LYS A 137 -14.97 22.64 2.85
N PRO A 138 -13.77 22.98 3.34
CA PRO A 138 -12.67 22.05 3.34
C PRO A 138 -12.93 20.91 4.34
N VAL A 139 -12.78 19.68 3.87
CA VAL A 139 -13.00 18.44 4.64
C VAL A 139 -11.79 17.54 4.46
N TRP A 140 -11.48 16.73 5.48
CA TRP A 140 -10.45 15.70 5.38
C TRP A 140 -10.86 14.63 4.37
N HIS A 141 -9.98 14.32 3.43
CA HIS A 141 -10.23 13.35 2.37
C HIS A 141 -8.94 12.69 1.90
N PHE A 142 -9.08 11.61 1.14
CA PHE A 142 -7.97 10.99 0.43
C PHE A 142 -7.69 11.75 -0.88
N PRO A 143 -6.43 11.76 -1.38
CA PRO A 143 -6.13 12.28 -2.71
C PRO A 143 -7.11 11.73 -3.76
N GLU A 144 -7.94 12.59 -4.35
CA GLU A 144 -8.98 12.18 -5.28
C GLU A 144 -9.05 13.08 -6.50
N LYS A 145 -9.54 12.53 -7.61
CA LYS A 145 -9.74 13.22 -8.88
C LYS A 145 -11.00 12.70 -9.56
N VAL A 146 -11.79 13.61 -10.13
CA VAL A 146 -12.93 13.25 -10.98
C VAL A 146 -12.40 12.66 -12.28
N TYR A 147 -12.98 11.53 -12.70
CA TYR A 147 -12.63 10.87 -13.94
C TYR A 147 -13.26 11.60 -15.12
N GLU A 148 -12.44 12.05 -16.07
CA GLU A 148 -12.91 12.81 -17.24
C GLU A 148 -12.32 12.26 -18.53
N ASN A 149 -11.01 12.43 -18.74
CA ASN A 149 -10.36 12.22 -20.03
C ASN A 149 -9.21 11.20 -19.99
N GLU A 150 -9.01 10.51 -18.87
CA GLU A 150 -7.92 9.52 -18.75
C GLU A 150 -8.27 8.16 -19.36
N ASP A 151 -7.26 7.47 -19.90
CA ASP A 151 -7.47 6.16 -20.54
C ASP A 151 -7.94 5.08 -19.56
N SER A 152 -7.54 5.17 -18.29
CA SER A 152 -7.95 4.22 -17.25
C SER A 152 -8.15 4.90 -15.90
N LEU A 153 -9.00 4.30 -15.07
CA LEU A 153 -9.23 4.76 -13.69
C LEU A 153 -7.94 4.74 -12.85
N ARG A 154 -7.02 3.79 -13.13
CA ARG A 154 -5.71 3.77 -12.50
C ARG A 154 -4.86 4.97 -12.89
N LEU A 155 -4.82 5.36 -14.17
CA LEU A 155 -4.09 6.55 -14.62
C LEU A 155 -4.69 7.83 -14.02
N CYS A 156 -6.02 7.88 -13.85
CA CYS A 156 -6.69 8.97 -13.14
C CYS A 156 -6.24 9.04 -11.67
N ALA A 157 -6.17 7.90 -10.97
CA ALA A 157 -5.66 7.81 -9.61
C ALA A 157 -4.16 8.20 -9.51
N GLU A 158 -3.33 7.75 -10.44
CA GLU A 158 -1.91 8.12 -10.53
C GLU A 158 -1.76 9.62 -10.77
N SER A 159 -2.58 10.21 -11.64
CA SER A 159 -2.63 11.66 -11.89
C SER A 159 -3.04 12.43 -10.63
N ALA A 160 -4.03 11.94 -9.88
CA ALA A 160 -4.46 12.52 -8.62
C ALA A 160 -3.30 12.61 -7.63
N LEU A 161 -2.59 11.49 -7.39
CA LEU A 161 -1.46 11.45 -6.47
C LEU A 161 -0.27 12.30 -6.99
N LYS A 162 -0.01 12.26 -8.29
CA LYS A 162 1.04 13.08 -8.94
C LYS A 162 0.78 14.57 -8.76
N SER A 163 -0.49 15.00 -8.79
CA SER A 163 -0.86 16.40 -8.59
C SER A 163 -0.59 16.90 -7.17
N VAL A 164 -0.61 15.99 -6.19
CA VAL A 164 -0.40 16.28 -4.77
C VAL A 164 1.09 16.27 -4.42
N LEU A 165 1.82 15.26 -4.89
CA LEU A 165 3.26 15.06 -4.58
C LEU A 165 4.21 15.77 -5.56
N GLY A 166 3.72 16.19 -6.73
CA GLY A 166 4.54 16.75 -7.82
C GLY A 166 5.32 15.71 -8.64
N GLY A 167 5.32 14.44 -8.21
CA GLY A 167 6.00 13.31 -8.86
C GLY A 167 5.52 11.97 -8.31
N LEU A 168 5.90 10.86 -8.95
CA LEU A 168 5.51 9.50 -8.55
C LEU A 168 6.70 8.59 -8.22
N ASP A 169 7.91 9.13 -8.15
CA ASP A 169 9.17 8.38 -8.08
C ASP A 169 9.26 7.46 -6.85
N ASN A 170 8.59 7.86 -5.77
CA ASN A 170 8.60 7.18 -4.47
C ASN A 170 7.26 6.50 -4.15
N THR A 171 6.49 6.18 -5.18
CA THR A 171 5.13 5.62 -5.04
C THR A 171 4.99 4.31 -5.79
N TYR A 172 4.21 3.39 -5.23
CA TYR A 172 3.91 2.11 -5.87
C TYR A 172 2.43 1.76 -5.78
N PHE A 173 1.77 1.70 -6.95
CA PHE A 173 0.37 1.30 -7.06
C PHE A 173 0.25 -0.22 -7.18
N VAL A 174 -0.43 -0.82 -6.20
CA VAL A 174 -0.45 -2.28 -5.98
C VAL A 174 -1.15 -3.06 -7.10
N GLY A 175 -2.18 -2.50 -7.74
CA GLY A 175 -2.95 -3.20 -8.76
C GLY A 175 -3.65 -2.25 -9.74
N ASN A 176 -4.12 -2.79 -10.87
CA ASN A 176 -4.86 -2.03 -11.89
C ASN A 176 -6.34 -1.87 -11.55
N ALA A 177 -6.92 -2.86 -10.85
CA ALA A 177 -8.31 -2.79 -10.40
C ALA A 177 -8.43 -1.93 -9.13
N PRO A 178 -9.56 -1.22 -8.94
CA PRO A 178 -9.87 -0.57 -7.68
C PRO A 178 -10.05 -1.62 -6.57
N MET A 179 -9.63 -1.27 -5.36
CA MET A 179 -9.73 -2.10 -4.16
C MET A 179 -11.15 -2.10 -3.58
N ALA A 180 -11.85 -0.97 -3.65
CA ALA A 180 -13.20 -0.80 -3.14
C ALA A 180 -13.94 0.27 -3.94
N HIS A 181 -15.26 0.31 -3.79
CA HIS A 181 -16.08 1.41 -4.28
C HIS A 181 -17.04 1.89 -3.19
N MET A 182 -17.45 3.14 -3.28
CA MET A 182 -18.46 3.76 -2.43
C MET A 182 -19.39 4.57 -3.32
N VAL A 183 -20.69 4.35 -3.16
CA VAL A 183 -21.71 5.17 -3.82
C VAL A 183 -22.09 6.29 -2.87
N THR A 184 -21.88 7.53 -3.28
CA THR A 184 -22.39 8.69 -2.55
C THR A 184 -23.69 9.11 -3.21
N GLU A 185 -24.79 8.81 -2.51
CA GLU A 185 -26.12 9.23 -2.94
C GLU A 185 -26.34 10.71 -2.66
N GLN A 186 -27.22 11.32 -3.45
CA GLN A 186 -27.59 12.72 -3.29
C GLN A 186 -28.31 12.89 -1.95
N LYS A 187 -27.71 13.61 -0.99
CA LYS A 187 -28.45 14.09 0.19
C LYS A 187 -29.40 15.19 -0.28
N GLU A 188 -30.67 15.15 0.13
CA GLU A 188 -31.77 16.03 -0.34
C GLU A 188 -31.43 17.53 -0.28
N ASP A 189 -30.50 17.94 0.59
CA ASP A 189 -30.05 19.33 0.77
C ASP A 189 -28.77 19.71 0.01
N SER A 190 -28.21 18.81 -0.79
CA SER A 190 -26.92 19.01 -1.48
C SER A 190 -27.08 19.11 -3.00
N SER A 191 -26.50 20.14 -3.60
CA SER A 191 -26.46 20.35 -5.06
C SER A 191 -25.50 19.41 -5.80
N VAL A 192 -25.01 18.36 -5.14
CA VAL A 192 -23.97 17.47 -5.66
C VAL A 192 -24.64 16.29 -6.35
N SER A 193 -24.38 16.15 -7.65
CA SER A 193 -24.80 14.98 -8.44
C SER A 193 -24.30 13.68 -7.80
N PRO A 194 -25.09 12.60 -7.79
CA PRO A 194 -24.65 11.30 -7.28
C PRO A 194 -23.35 10.88 -7.98
N PHE A 195 -22.40 10.33 -7.20
CA PHE A 195 -21.12 9.91 -7.74
C PHE A 195 -20.60 8.63 -7.08
N LYS A 196 -19.83 7.86 -7.86
CA LYS A 196 -19.20 6.62 -7.43
C LYS A 196 -17.71 6.87 -7.19
N ARG A 197 -17.25 6.68 -5.96
CA ARG A 197 -15.84 6.80 -5.58
C ARG A 197 -15.17 5.43 -5.59
N PHE A 198 -14.13 5.27 -6.39
CA PHE A 198 -13.31 4.05 -6.45
C PHE A 198 -11.98 4.27 -5.73
N PHE A 199 -11.64 3.37 -4.82
CA PHE A 199 -10.43 3.44 -4.01
C PHE A 199 -9.30 2.63 -4.64
N PHE A 200 -8.15 3.25 -4.86
CA PHE A 200 -6.92 2.64 -5.32
C PHE A 200 -5.90 2.59 -4.18
N LYS A 201 -5.11 1.53 -4.15
CA LYS A 201 -4.10 1.33 -3.12
C LYS A 201 -2.71 1.71 -3.65
N SER A 202 -2.04 2.61 -2.95
CA SER A 202 -0.67 3.04 -3.27
C SER A 202 0.21 3.05 -2.03
N GLN A 203 1.50 2.77 -2.21
CA GLN A 203 2.48 2.60 -1.13
C GLN A 203 3.65 3.56 -1.27
N VAL A 204 4.13 4.09 -0.14
CA VAL A 204 5.38 4.88 -0.06
C VAL A 204 6.58 3.94 -0.19
N ILE A 205 7.53 4.29 -1.05
CA ILE A 205 8.80 3.57 -1.23
C ILE A 205 9.97 4.53 -1.05
N GLY A 206 10.99 4.10 -0.30
CA GLY A 206 12.34 4.67 -0.39
C GLY A 206 12.53 6.10 0.13
N THR A 207 11.53 6.71 0.79
CA THR A 207 11.63 8.09 1.27
C THR A 207 11.15 8.28 2.70
N THR A 208 11.83 9.20 3.39
CA THR A 208 11.51 9.68 4.74
C THR A 208 10.78 11.02 4.72
N HIS A 209 10.87 11.77 3.63
CA HIS A 209 10.22 13.06 3.44
C HIS A 209 9.48 13.08 2.10
N LEU A 210 8.26 13.60 2.10
CA LEU A 210 7.46 13.81 0.89
C LEU A 210 6.95 15.25 0.88
N ASP A 211 7.25 15.97 -0.19
CA ASP A 211 6.80 17.34 -0.36
C ASP A 211 5.36 17.35 -0.88
N ILE A 212 4.41 17.63 0.00
CA ILE A 212 3.00 17.72 -0.37
C ILE A 212 2.70 19.17 -0.73
N ARG A 213 2.53 19.45 -2.03
CA ARG A 213 2.48 20.82 -2.57
C ARG A 213 1.07 21.38 -2.73
N ARG A 214 0.07 20.52 -2.97
CA ARG A 214 -1.28 20.91 -3.39
C ARG A 214 -2.34 20.56 -2.34
N CYS A 215 -2.18 21.06 -1.12
CA CYS A 215 -3.16 20.92 -0.03
C CYS A 215 -3.09 22.12 0.93
N GLU A 216 -4.18 22.43 1.62
CA GLU A 216 -4.16 23.41 2.71
C GLU A 216 -3.42 22.84 3.92
N ASP A 217 -3.73 21.59 4.26
CA ASP A 217 -3.03 20.83 5.30
C ASP A 217 -2.99 19.33 4.92
N HIS A 218 -2.08 18.60 5.54
CA HIS A 218 -1.99 17.15 5.39
C HIS A 218 -1.65 16.47 6.71
N ALA A 219 -2.07 15.22 6.84
CA ALA A 219 -1.78 14.41 8.01
C ALA A 219 -1.56 12.95 7.64
N TRP A 220 -0.58 12.35 8.29
CA TRP A 220 -0.31 10.92 8.33
C TRP A 220 -0.95 10.33 9.57
N VAL A 221 -1.97 9.50 9.35
CA VAL A 221 -2.82 8.97 10.40
C VAL A 221 -2.72 7.45 10.49
N THR A 222 -2.75 6.93 11.71
CA THR A 222 -2.88 5.49 11.93
C THR A 222 -4.30 5.01 11.60
N LYS A 223 -4.52 3.69 11.50
CA LYS A 223 -5.87 3.14 11.28
C LYS A 223 -6.87 3.62 12.34
N ALA A 224 -6.48 3.69 13.62
CA ALA A 224 -7.36 4.11 14.69
C ALA A 224 -7.83 5.55 14.51
N GLU A 225 -6.87 6.46 14.27
CA GLU A 225 -7.14 7.88 14.00
C GLU A 225 -7.97 8.05 12.73
N LEU A 226 -7.69 7.27 11.68
CA LEU A 226 -8.45 7.32 10.42
C LEU A 226 -9.95 7.06 10.62
N LEU A 227 -10.31 6.14 11.53
CA LEU A 227 -11.71 5.86 11.85
C LEU A 227 -12.37 7.01 12.61
N GLU A 228 -11.61 7.83 13.34
CA GLU A 228 -12.12 9.04 13.99
C GLU A 228 -12.46 10.14 12.98
N TYR A 229 -11.66 10.29 11.92
CA TYR A 229 -11.91 11.26 10.85
C TYR A 229 -13.15 10.92 10.01
N PHE A 230 -13.46 9.63 9.81
CA PHE A 230 -14.55 9.18 8.94
C PHE A 230 -15.55 8.29 9.67
N PRO A 231 -16.39 8.85 10.57
CA PRO A 231 -17.33 8.07 11.36
C PRO A 231 -18.40 7.38 10.51
N GLU A 232 -18.88 8.03 9.45
CA GLU A 232 -19.95 7.51 8.56
C GLU A 232 -19.48 6.29 7.74
N HIS A 233 -18.18 6.14 7.52
CA HIS A 233 -17.62 5.13 6.60
C HIS A 233 -16.74 4.09 7.31
N LYS A 234 -16.81 4.00 8.64
CA LYS A 234 -15.99 3.10 9.47
C LYS A 234 -16.04 1.65 8.99
N ASP A 235 -17.22 1.14 8.65
CA ASP A 235 -17.39 -0.26 8.27
C ASP A 235 -16.70 -0.60 6.95
N LEU A 236 -16.79 0.28 5.96
CA LEU A 236 -16.12 0.10 4.68
C LEU A 236 -14.59 0.21 4.86
N LEU A 237 -14.13 1.23 5.58
CA LEU A 237 -12.70 1.44 5.84
C LEU A 237 -12.10 0.27 6.64
N ASN A 238 -12.85 -0.31 7.57
CA ASN A 238 -12.40 -1.46 8.35
C ASN A 238 -12.21 -2.72 7.50
N LYS A 239 -13.09 -2.94 6.51
CA LYS A 239 -12.96 -4.05 5.54
C LYS A 239 -11.81 -3.82 4.57
N MET A 240 -11.63 -2.58 4.13
CA MET A 240 -10.61 -2.18 3.16
C MET A 240 -9.18 -2.19 3.77
N ILE A 241 -9.05 -1.78 5.04
CA ILE A 241 -7.76 -1.51 5.66
C ILE A 241 -7.42 -2.57 6.70
N ILE A 242 -6.47 -3.43 6.37
CA ILE A 242 -5.98 -4.49 7.25
C ILE A 242 -4.87 -3.94 8.15
N HIS A 243 -5.14 -3.97 9.45
CA HIS A 243 -4.15 -3.76 10.49
C HIS A 243 -3.66 -5.12 10.97
N VAL A 244 -2.37 -5.37 10.81
CA VAL A 244 -1.71 -6.57 11.31
C VAL A 244 -1.38 -6.29 12.78
N ARG A 245 -2.09 -6.96 13.68
CA ARG A 245 -1.92 -6.86 15.12
C ARG A 245 -1.15 -8.07 15.63
#